data_AF-A0A928G3T2-F1
#
_entry.id   AF-A0A928G3T2-F1
#
_cell.length_a   1.000
_cell.length_b   1.000
_cell.length_c   1.000
_cell.angle_alpha   90.00
_cell.angle_beta   90.00
_cell.angle_gamma   90.00
#
_symmetry.space_group_name_H-M   'P 1'
#
loop_
_entity.id
_entity.type
_entity.pdbx_description
1 polymer ?
#
loop_
_entity_poly.entity_id
_entity_poly.type
_entity_poly.pdbx_seq_one_letter_code
_entity_poly.pdbx_strand_id
1 'polypeptide(L)'
;MKKFLLSMALLAVAATTIGCTQQQKWNHEEKKALREMLKEYRQMLYLQDLTDEEFVIFTDEVAGDIELAYPIYAEFIEVPAVGDTVDMFVVMQIVDEINADAHNMRHLYPYHYLVAEGILPAKLSHKQQREFYKCFAQKVNSYYLSEVEFLQDVLTSTTNNSAITQMQQQCAADLFDWVIVVDEVDVVKE
;
A
#
# COMPACT_ATOMS: atom_id res chain seq x y z
N MET A 1 32.85 -37.41 -17.23
CA MET A 1 32.10 -38.65 -17.56
C MET A 1 32.36 -39.71 -16.50
N LYS A 2 31.37 -40.03 -15.67
CA LYS A 2 31.29 -41.29 -14.91
C LYS A 2 29.81 -41.54 -14.57
N LYS A 3 29.22 -42.52 -15.26
CA LYS A 3 27.87 -43.05 -15.04
C LYS A 3 28.00 -44.14 -13.99
N PHE A 4 27.17 -44.17 -12.95
CA PHE A 4 26.70 -45.42 -12.32
C PHE A 4 25.45 -45.16 -11.47
N LEU A 5 24.35 -45.78 -11.93
CA LEU A 5 23.31 -46.49 -11.19
C LEU A 5 22.19 -45.70 -10.49
N LEU A 6 21.04 -45.75 -11.18
CA LEU A 6 19.67 -45.84 -10.66
C LEU A 6 19.60 -46.45 -9.25
N SER A 7 18.90 -45.74 -8.35
CA SER A 7 18.04 -46.37 -7.36
C SER A 7 16.67 -45.69 -7.42
N MET A 8 15.74 -46.38 -8.07
CA MET A 8 14.29 -46.11 -8.02
C MET A 8 13.83 -46.49 -6.61
N ALA A 9 13.76 -45.54 -5.69
CA ALA A 9 12.96 -45.69 -4.48
C ALA A 9 11.53 -45.26 -4.83
N LEU A 10 10.70 -46.24 -5.17
CA LEU A 10 9.24 -46.09 -5.21
C LEU A 10 8.76 -45.76 -3.79
N LEU A 11 8.64 -44.47 -3.48
CA LEU A 11 7.85 -44.01 -2.34
C LEU A 11 6.39 -44.28 -2.66
N ALA A 12 5.86 -45.35 -2.08
CA ALA A 12 4.44 -45.67 -2.13
C ALA A 12 3.66 -44.57 -1.40
N VAL A 13 3.03 -43.68 -2.18
CA VAL A 13 2.04 -42.74 -1.66
C VAL A 13 0.77 -43.54 -1.41
N ALA A 14 0.55 -43.90 -0.14
CA ALA A 14 -0.73 -44.42 0.30
C ALA A 14 -1.73 -43.26 0.37
N ALA A 15 -2.56 -43.10 -0.66
CA ALA A 15 -3.86 -42.45 -0.52
C ALA A 15 -4.86 -43.55 -0.12
N THR A 16 -5.60 -43.47 0.98
CA THR A 16 -6.68 -42.50 1.15
C THR A 16 -7.15 -42.53 2.59
N THR A 17 -7.15 -41.38 3.26
CA THR A 17 -8.20 -41.06 4.23
C THR A 17 -8.98 -39.90 3.66
N ILE A 18 -10.22 -40.18 3.25
CA ILE A 18 -11.24 -39.17 3.02
C ILE A 18 -11.66 -38.68 4.42
N GLY A 19 -10.82 -37.85 5.02
CA GLY A 19 -11.27 -36.90 6.03
C GLY A 19 -11.63 -35.64 5.29
N CYS A 20 -12.75 -34.99 5.61
CA CYS A 20 -12.87 -33.57 5.35
C CYS A 20 -11.63 -32.92 5.99
N THR A 21 -10.60 -32.63 5.19
CA THR A 21 -9.45 -31.86 5.62
C THR A 21 -10.02 -30.49 5.91
N GLN A 22 -10.33 -30.27 7.19
CA GLN A 22 -10.53 -28.94 7.71
C GLN A 22 -9.33 -28.15 7.23
N GLN A 23 -9.56 -27.18 6.33
CA GLN A 23 -8.53 -26.26 5.86
C GLN A 23 -7.75 -25.83 7.10
N GLN A 24 -6.46 -26.18 7.16
CA GLN A 24 -5.68 -26.11 8.39
C GLN A 24 -5.37 -24.65 8.69
N LYS A 25 -6.35 -23.93 9.24
CA LYS A 25 -6.21 -22.53 9.60
C LYS A 25 -5.00 -22.32 10.49
N TRP A 26 -4.36 -21.17 10.30
CA TRP A 26 -3.16 -20.85 11.05
C TRP A 26 -3.49 -20.76 12.54
N ASN A 27 -2.57 -21.24 13.37
CA ASN A 27 -2.69 -21.13 14.81
C ASN A 27 -2.27 -19.73 15.31
N HIS A 28 -2.44 -19.49 16.62
CA HIS A 28 -2.16 -18.17 17.21
C HIS A 28 -0.71 -17.72 17.03
N GLU A 29 0.26 -18.64 17.20
CA GLU A 29 1.68 -18.31 17.08
C GLU A 29 2.09 -18.03 15.63
N GLU A 30 1.51 -18.77 14.67
CA GLU A 30 1.74 -18.54 13.23
C GLU A 30 1.22 -17.15 12.80
N LYS A 31 0.00 -16.79 13.22
CA LYS A 31 -0.56 -15.45 12.97
C LYS A 31 0.25 -14.36 13.65
N LYS A 32 0.71 -14.62 14.87
CA LYS A 32 1.57 -13.68 15.61
C LYS A 32 2.91 -13.49 14.91
N ALA A 33 3.52 -14.55 14.39
CA ALA A 33 4.78 -14.46 13.64
C ALA A 33 4.64 -13.57 12.40
N LEU A 34 3.56 -13.73 11.62
CA LEU A 34 3.31 -12.86 10.47
C LEU A 34 3.07 -11.40 10.91
N ARG A 35 2.28 -11.16 11.97
CA ARG A 35 2.08 -9.80 12.48
C ARG A 35 3.37 -9.12 12.94
N GLU A 36 4.28 -9.86 13.58
CA GLU A 36 5.59 -9.32 13.96
C GLU A 36 6.42 -8.95 12.72
N MET A 37 6.39 -9.77 11.67
CA MET A 37 7.02 -9.43 10.38
C MET A 37 6.39 -8.17 9.77
N LEU A 38 5.07 -8.05 9.79
CA LEU A 38 4.35 -6.89 9.23
C LEU A 38 4.69 -5.57 9.93
N LYS A 39 5.18 -5.60 11.18
CA LYS A 39 5.64 -4.37 11.87
C LYS A 39 6.81 -3.69 11.17
N GLU A 40 7.65 -4.45 10.46
CA GLU A 40 8.80 -3.91 9.73
C GLU A 40 8.35 -2.96 8.60
N TYR A 41 7.13 -3.13 8.09
CA TYR A 41 6.54 -2.29 7.05
C TYR A 41 6.06 -0.93 7.55
N ARG A 42 6.04 -0.68 8.88
CA ARG A 42 5.55 0.59 9.45
C ARG A 42 6.26 1.81 8.89
N GLN A 43 7.51 1.67 8.42
CA GLN A 43 8.29 2.76 7.85
C GLN A 43 7.98 3.05 6.37
N MET A 44 7.14 2.25 5.70
CA MET A 44 6.71 2.55 4.33
C MET A 44 5.88 3.83 4.27
N LEU A 45 6.01 4.59 3.19
CA LEU A 45 5.44 5.94 3.02
C LEU A 45 3.95 6.06 3.39
N TYR A 46 3.14 5.08 2.99
CA TYR A 46 1.71 5.04 3.34
C TYR A 46 1.50 4.64 4.81
N LEU A 47 2.21 3.62 5.27
CA LEU A 47 1.98 3.00 6.58
C LEU A 47 2.50 3.83 7.76
N GLN A 48 3.50 4.67 7.53
CA GLN A 48 4.05 5.56 8.57
C GLN A 48 3.06 6.64 9.01
N ASP A 49 2.08 7.01 8.16
CA ASP A 49 1.06 8.02 8.48
C ASP A 49 -0.23 7.40 9.06
N LEU A 50 -0.30 6.07 9.15
CA LEU A 50 -1.37 5.40 9.88
C LEU A 50 -1.22 5.62 11.39
N THR A 51 -2.34 5.84 12.06
CA THR A 51 -2.42 5.70 13.53
C THR A 51 -2.08 4.27 13.96
N ASP A 52 -1.78 4.07 15.24
CA ASP A 52 -1.47 2.73 15.73
C ASP A 52 -2.67 1.77 15.58
N GLU A 53 -3.89 2.28 15.76
CA GLU A 53 -5.11 1.51 15.54
C GLU A 53 -5.34 1.17 14.07
N GLU A 54 -5.18 2.14 13.16
CA GLU A 54 -5.29 1.91 11.71
C GLU A 54 -4.23 0.90 11.24
N PHE A 55 -2.99 1.00 11.73
CA PHE A 55 -1.91 0.08 11.37
C PHE A 55 -2.21 -1.35 11.84
N VAL A 56 -2.76 -1.53 13.04
CA VAL A 56 -3.16 -2.87 13.52
C VAL A 56 -4.23 -3.47 12.61
N ILE A 57 -5.25 -2.70 12.24
CA ILE A 57 -6.32 -3.15 11.33
C ILE A 57 -5.72 -3.55 9.97
N PHE A 58 -4.90 -2.68 9.39
CA PHE A 58 -4.20 -2.94 8.13
C PHE A 58 -3.43 -4.27 8.17
N THR A 59 -2.60 -4.48 9.21
CA THR A 59 -1.81 -5.71 9.32
C THR A 59 -2.65 -6.97 9.57
N ASP A 60 -3.81 -6.83 10.23
CA ASP A 60 -4.74 -7.93 10.42
C ASP A 60 -5.43 -8.33 9.10
N GLU A 61 -5.76 -7.35 8.25
CA GLU A 61 -6.33 -7.58 6.91
C GLU A 61 -5.31 -8.26 5.99
N VAL A 62 -4.08 -7.74 5.91
CA VAL A 62 -2.98 -8.38 5.17
C VAL A 62 -2.75 -9.82 5.63
N ALA A 63 -2.72 -10.06 6.95
CA ALA A 63 -2.56 -11.41 7.48
C ALA A 63 -3.73 -12.33 7.12
N GLY A 64 -4.96 -11.80 7.11
CA GLY A 64 -6.16 -12.53 6.69
C GLY A 64 -6.10 -12.94 5.21
N ASP A 65 -5.65 -12.04 4.33
CA ASP A 65 -5.54 -12.31 2.91
C ASP A 65 -4.44 -13.32 2.58
N ILE A 66 -3.30 -13.23 3.28
CA ILE A 66 -2.24 -14.23 3.17
C ILE A 66 -2.74 -15.59 3.67
N GLU A 67 -3.43 -15.66 4.82
CA GLU A 67 -4.02 -16.92 5.33
C GLU A 67 -5.06 -17.49 4.36
N LEU A 68 -5.81 -16.64 3.67
CA LEU A 68 -6.78 -17.06 2.66
C LEU A 68 -6.09 -17.65 1.42
N ALA A 69 -5.02 -17.01 0.94
CA ALA A 69 -4.25 -17.46 -0.22
C ALA A 69 -3.39 -18.70 0.08
N TYR A 70 -2.81 -18.76 1.27
CA TYR A 70 -1.94 -19.83 1.75
C TYR A 70 -2.50 -20.43 3.04
N PRO A 71 -3.52 -21.30 2.96
CA PRO A 71 -4.21 -21.81 4.13
C PRO A 71 -3.32 -22.67 5.01
N ILE A 72 -2.18 -23.18 4.52
CA ILE A 72 -1.23 -23.99 5.29
C ILE A 72 0.03 -23.16 5.54
N TYR A 73 0.27 -22.75 6.78
CA TYR A 73 1.40 -21.88 7.15
C TYR A 73 2.77 -22.46 6.76
N ALA A 74 2.95 -23.79 6.91
CA ALA A 74 4.19 -24.46 6.53
C ALA A 74 4.49 -24.33 5.03
N GLU A 75 3.45 -24.31 4.18
CA GLU A 75 3.63 -24.10 2.74
C GLU A 75 3.92 -22.64 2.43
N PHE A 76 3.29 -21.70 3.15
CA PHE A 76 3.53 -20.26 3.02
C PHE A 76 5.00 -19.91 3.27
N ILE A 77 5.59 -20.38 4.38
CA ILE A 77 7.00 -20.06 4.72
C ILE A 77 8.02 -20.73 3.79
N GLU A 78 7.59 -21.75 3.03
CA GLU A 78 8.41 -22.42 2.02
C GLU A 78 8.28 -21.78 0.63
N VAL A 79 7.40 -20.79 0.45
CA VAL A 79 7.29 -20.04 -0.81
C VAL A 79 8.64 -19.41 -1.14
N PRO A 80 9.21 -19.68 -2.34
CA PRO A 80 10.41 -18.99 -2.78
C PRO A 80 10.18 -17.48 -2.79
N ALA A 81 11.07 -16.74 -2.13
CA ALA A 81 10.90 -15.30 -1.91
C ALA A 81 9.58 -14.94 -1.19
N VAL A 82 9.28 -15.63 -0.09
CA VAL A 82 8.12 -15.32 0.77
C VAL A 82 8.03 -13.83 1.17
N GLY A 83 9.18 -13.15 1.32
CA GLY A 83 9.24 -11.70 1.53
C GLY A 83 8.54 -10.91 0.41
N ASP A 84 8.89 -11.17 -0.85
CA ASP A 84 8.24 -10.55 -2.02
C ASP A 84 6.74 -10.87 -2.08
N THR A 85 6.33 -12.03 -1.59
CA THR A 85 4.90 -12.38 -1.47
C THR A 85 4.22 -11.50 -0.42
N VAL A 86 4.83 -11.30 0.75
CA VAL A 86 4.30 -10.39 1.78
C VAL A 86 4.27 -8.96 1.26
N ASP A 87 5.32 -8.50 0.58
CA ASP A 87 5.38 -7.17 -0.05
C ASP A 87 4.20 -6.96 -1.00
N MET A 88 3.90 -7.97 -1.84
CA MET A 88 2.77 -7.92 -2.75
C MET A 88 1.43 -7.75 -2.00
N PHE A 89 1.17 -8.53 -0.95
CA PHE A 89 -0.07 -8.39 -0.17
C PHE A 89 -0.16 -7.05 0.56
N VAL A 90 0.96 -6.53 1.08
CA VAL A 90 1.00 -5.18 1.67
C VAL A 90 0.64 -4.12 0.63
N VAL A 91 1.23 -4.16 -0.56
CA VAL A 91 0.92 -3.21 -1.64
C VAL A 91 -0.54 -3.35 -2.10
N MET A 92 -1.04 -4.58 -2.25
CA MET A 92 -2.44 -4.83 -2.60
C MET A 92 -3.39 -4.25 -1.57
N GLN A 93 -3.12 -4.43 -0.27
CA GLN A 93 -3.98 -3.87 0.77
C GLN A 93 -3.99 -2.34 0.74
N ILE A 94 -2.85 -1.68 0.47
CA ILE A 94 -2.80 -0.23 0.29
C ILE A 94 -3.71 0.21 -0.87
N VAL A 95 -3.66 -0.51 -1.99
CA VAL A 95 -4.55 -0.25 -3.14
C VAL A 95 -6.02 -0.41 -2.75
N ASP A 96 -6.36 -1.48 -2.05
CA ASP A 96 -7.74 -1.77 -1.64
C ASP A 96 -8.29 -0.72 -0.66
N GLU A 97 -7.49 -0.25 0.30
CA GLU A 97 -7.87 0.85 1.19
C GLU A 97 -8.10 2.15 0.43
N ILE A 98 -7.22 2.50 -0.52
CA ILE A 98 -7.37 3.70 -1.35
C ILE A 98 -8.63 3.62 -2.22
N ASN A 99 -8.91 2.45 -2.80
CA ASN A 99 -10.10 2.20 -3.60
C ASN A 99 -11.39 2.25 -2.77
N ALA A 100 -11.34 1.81 -1.51
CA ALA A 100 -12.49 1.81 -0.61
C ALA A 100 -12.90 3.23 -0.17
N ASP A 101 -11.93 4.11 0.12
CA ASP A 101 -12.17 5.53 0.41
C ASP A 101 -11.03 6.38 -0.13
N ALA A 102 -11.32 7.25 -1.10
CA ALA A 102 -10.37 8.22 -1.64
C ALA A 102 -9.71 9.09 -0.55
N HIS A 103 -10.34 9.26 0.62
CA HIS A 103 -9.73 9.95 1.75
C HIS A 103 -8.46 9.27 2.30
N ASN A 104 -8.26 7.98 2.02
CA ASN A 104 -7.06 7.24 2.40
C ASN A 104 -5.81 7.67 1.62
N MET A 105 -5.97 8.41 0.51
CA MET A 105 -4.87 9.13 -0.15
C MET A 105 -4.14 10.12 0.77
N ARG A 106 -4.76 10.50 1.91
CA ARG A 106 -4.12 11.32 2.96
C ARG A 106 -2.85 10.67 3.51
N HIS A 107 -2.73 9.34 3.48
CA HIS A 107 -1.56 8.65 4.01
C HIS A 107 -0.36 8.72 3.05
N LEU A 108 -0.60 8.92 1.75
CA LEU A 108 0.46 9.21 0.77
C LEU A 108 0.82 10.70 0.76
N TYR A 109 -0.19 11.56 0.88
CA TYR A 109 -0.04 13.01 0.85
C TYR A 109 -0.75 13.63 2.05
N PRO A 110 -0.13 13.61 3.24
CA PRO A 110 -0.76 14.12 4.45
C PRO A 110 -1.13 15.59 4.33
N TYR A 111 -2.27 15.96 4.94
CA TYR A 111 -2.78 17.33 4.85
C TYR A 111 -1.74 18.38 5.31
N HIS A 112 -1.01 18.08 6.38
CA HIS A 112 0.03 18.97 6.90
C HIS A 112 1.19 19.16 5.91
N TYR A 113 1.54 18.12 5.14
CA TYR A 113 2.53 18.20 4.07
C TYR A 113 2.03 19.07 2.92
N LEU A 114 0.78 18.86 2.48
CA LEU A 114 0.16 19.68 1.41
C LEU A 114 0.05 21.16 1.78
N VAL A 115 -0.11 21.48 3.07
CA VAL A 115 -0.08 22.87 3.57
C VAL A 115 1.34 23.43 3.55
N ALA A 116 2.34 22.65 3.98
CA ALA A 116 3.73 23.07 3.99
C ALA A 116 4.27 23.37 2.57
N GLU A 117 3.82 22.58 1.59
CA GLU A 117 4.14 22.76 0.15
C GLU A 117 3.32 23.86 -0.54
N GLY A 118 2.44 24.56 0.19
CA GLY A 118 1.63 25.64 -0.36
C GLY A 118 0.53 25.18 -1.33
N ILE A 119 0.24 23.88 -1.39
CA ILE A 119 -0.81 23.30 -2.24
C ILE A 119 -2.18 23.55 -1.65
N LEU A 120 -2.32 23.39 -0.33
CA LEU A 120 -3.58 23.59 0.39
C LEU A 120 -3.48 24.69 1.45
N PRO A 121 -4.56 25.44 1.70
CA PRO A 121 -4.59 26.38 2.81
C PRO A 121 -4.66 25.64 4.15
N ALA A 122 -4.13 26.27 5.20
CA ALA A 122 -4.31 25.79 6.57
C ALA A 122 -5.79 25.89 7.01
N LYS A 123 -6.18 25.05 7.98
CA LYS A 123 -7.51 25.05 8.64
C LYS A 123 -8.69 24.66 7.76
N LEU A 124 -8.48 23.85 6.72
CA LEU A 124 -9.57 23.22 6.00
C LEU A 124 -10.36 22.29 6.94
N SER A 125 -11.69 22.38 6.89
CA SER A 125 -12.56 21.43 7.58
C SER A 125 -12.36 20.01 7.03
N HIS A 126 -12.69 18.99 7.82
CA HIS A 126 -12.65 17.60 7.35
C HIS A 126 -13.47 17.37 6.07
N LYS A 127 -14.60 18.08 5.92
CA LYS A 127 -15.40 18.01 4.69
C LYS A 127 -14.61 18.54 3.49
N GLN A 128 -13.96 19.69 3.61
CA GLN A 128 -13.16 20.27 2.53
C GLN A 128 -11.95 19.40 2.18
N GLN A 129 -11.26 18.83 3.17
CA GLN A 129 -10.17 17.88 2.94
C GLN A 129 -10.68 16.64 2.18
N ARG A 130 -11.83 16.08 2.57
CA ARG A 130 -12.43 14.94 1.85
C ARG A 130 -12.76 15.27 0.40
N GLU A 131 -13.31 16.45 0.11
CA GLU A 131 -13.59 16.85 -1.29
C GLU A 131 -12.30 17.00 -2.10
N PHE A 132 -11.22 17.51 -1.50
CA PHE A 132 -9.90 17.55 -2.14
C PHE A 132 -9.41 16.15 -2.49
N TYR A 133 -9.39 15.21 -1.54
CA TYR A 133 -8.89 13.86 -1.81
C TYR A 133 -9.75 13.09 -2.81
N LYS A 134 -11.08 13.32 -2.83
CA LYS A 134 -11.95 12.77 -3.87
C LYS A 134 -11.58 13.30 -5.26
N CYS A 135 -11.41 14.61 -5.41
CA CYS A 135 -10.96 15.19 -6.67
C CYS A 135 -9.60 14.63 -7.07
N PHE A 136 -8.66 14.54 -6.13
CA PHE A 136 -7.31 14.07 -6.40
C PHE A 136 -7.31 12.60 -6.86
N ALA A 137 -8.03 11.73 -6.16
CA ALA A 137 -8.21 10.34 -6.58
C ALA A 137 -8.85 10.21 -7.97
N GLN A 138 -9.86 11.02 -8.29
CA GLN A 138 -10.46 11.03 -9.63
C GLN A 138 -9.45 11.39 -10.73
N LYS A 139 -8.57 12.37 -10.48
CA LYS A 139 -7.52 12.74 -11.44
C LYS A 139 -6.47 11.64 -11.56
N VAL A 140 -6.03 11.05 -10.44
CA VAL A 140 -5.10 9.91 -10.42
C VAL A 140 -5.65 8.76 -11.25
N ASN A 141 -6.91 8.36 -11.02
CA ASN A 141 -7.57 7.27 -11.74
C ASN A 141 -7.82 7.58 -13.23
N SER A 142 -7.79 8.85 -13.60
CA SER A 142 -7.89 9.28 -15.00
C SER A 142 -6.53 9.34 -15.70
N TYR A 143 -5.44 9.49 -14.95
CA TYR A 143 -4.08 9.65 -15.47
C TYR A 143 -3.33 8.32 -15.54
N TYR A 144 -3.41 7.52 -14.48
CA TYR A 144 -2.75 6.22 -14.37
C TYR A 144 -3.61 5.09 -14.91
N LEU A 145 -2.98 4.04 -15.45
CA LEU A 145 -3.71 2.85 -15.94
C LEU A 145 -4.21 1.98 -14.79
N SER A 146 -3.55 2.03 -13.63
CA SER A 146 -3.95 1.34 -12.40
C SER A 146 -3.40 2.03 -11.16
N GLU A 147 -4.02 1.78 -10.00
CA GLU A 147 -3.57 2.26 -8.70
C GLU A 147 -2.20 1.66 -8.32
N VAL A 148 -1.87 0.46 -8.78
CA VAL A 148 -0.54 -0.16 -8.60
C VAL A 148 0.53 0.64 -9.32
N GLU A 149 0.26 1.08 -10.56
CA GLU A 149 1.17 1.94 -11.32
C GLU A 149 1.36 3.29 -10.60
N PHE A 150 0.28 3.89 -10.11
CA PHE A 150 0.34 5.10 -9.30
C PHE A 150 1.22 4.92 -8.05
N LEU A 151 1.00 3.86 -7.26
CA LEU A 151 1.80 3.60 -6.06
C LEU A 151 3.27 3.36 -6.41
N GLN A 152 3.56 2.65 -7.50
CA GLN A 152 4.92 2.42 -7.94
C GLN A 152 5.61 3.74 -8.35
N ASP A 153 4.91 4.65 -9.02
CA ASP A 153 5.39 6.00 -9.33
C ASP A 153 5.68 6.81 -8.05
N VAL A 154 4.80 6.74 -7.06
CA VAL A 154 4.99 7.41 -5.76
C VAL A 154 6.21 6.83 -5.02
N LEU A 155 6.36 5.50 -4.98
CA LEU A 155 7.42 4.82 -4.23
C LEU A 155 8.81 4.95 -4.89
N THR A 156 8.88 5.02 -6.22
CA THR A 156 10.17 5.07 -6.92
C THR A 156 10.81 6.46 -6.97
N SER A 157 10.08 7.52 -6.61
CA SER A 157 10.61 8.89 -6.43
C SER A 157 11.50 9.41 -7.58
N THR A 158 11.26 8.98 -8.82
CA THR A 158 11.98 9.49 -9.99
C THR A 158 11.06 10.33 -10.87
N THR A 159 11.26 11.65 -10.82
CA THR A 159 10.96 12.61 -11.90
C THR A 159 9.50 12.94 -12.29
N ASN A 160 8.46 12.26 -11.76
CA ASN A 160 7.06 12.56 -12.13
C ASN A 160 6.26 13.36 -11.07
N ASN A 161 6.93 13.99 -10.11
CA ASN A 161 6.29 14.91 -9.14
C ASN A 161 5.50 16.02 -9.85
N SER A 162 5.85 16.40 -11.08
CA SER A 162 5.14 17.45 -11.81
C SER A 162 3.68 17.07 -12.11
N ALA A 163 3.41 15.83 -12.54
CA ALA A 163 2.04 15.39 -12.86
C ALA A 163 1.18 15.28 -11.59
N ILE A 164 1.71 14.64 -10.54
CA ILE A 164 0.99 14.48 -9.27
C ILE A 164 0.74 15.85 -8.62
N THR A 165 1.76 16.70 -8.49
CA THR A 165 1.60 18.05 -7.95
C THR A 165 0.62 18.86 -8.80
N GLN A 166 0.66 18.74 -10.12
CA GLN A 166 -0.31 19.44 -10.98
C GLN A 166 -1.75 18.98 -10.72
N MET A 167 -2.00 17.67 -10.56
CA MET A 167 -3.33 17.16 -10.21
C MET A 167 -3.80 17.70 -8.85
N GLN A 168 -2.91 17.74 -7.85
CA GLN A 168 -3.19 18.32 -6.54
C GLN A 168 -3.53 19.81 -6.65
N GLN A 169 -2.73 20.59 -7.38
CA GLN A 169 -2.95 22.03 -7.59
C GLN A 169 -4.26 22.31 -8.33
N GLN A 170 -4.59 21.53 -9.35
CA GLN A 170 -5.87 21.67 -10.06
C GLN A 170 -7.06 21.44 -9.13
N CYS A 171 -7.01 20.38 -8.30
CA CYS A 171 -8.07 20.12 -7.33
C CYS A 171 -8.18 21.22 -6.27
N ALA A 172 -7.05 21.77 -5.81
CA ALA A 172 -7.04 22.89 -4.88
C ALA A 172 -7.67 24.14 -5.51
N ALA A 173 -7.32 24.46 -6.76
CA ALA A 173 -7.86 25.60 -7.50
C ALA A 173 -9.38 25.47 -7.73
N ASP A 174 -9.84 24.30 -8.20
CA ASP A 174 -11.25 24.04 -8.50
C ASP A 174 -12.16 24.12 -7.25
N LEU A 175 -11.64 23.74 -6.08
CA LEU A 175 -12.42 23.67 -4.83
C LEU A 175 -12.36 24.94 -3.99
N PHE A 176 -11.26 25.69 -4.06
CA PHE A 176 -11.00 26.80 -3.14
C PHE A 176 -10.81 28.16 -3.84
N ASP A 177 -10.99 28.21 -5.17
CA ASP A 177 -11.01 29.41 -6.02
C ASP A 177 -9.86 30.37 -5.68
N TRP A 178 -8.62 29.84 -5.68
CA TRP A 178 -7.44 30.59 -5.27
C TRP A 178 -6.60 31.04 -6.47
N VAL A 179 -6.39 32.36 -6.57
CA VAL A 179 -5.35 32.97 -7.40
C VAL A 179 -4.03 32.79 -6.65
N ILE A 180 -3.10 32.05 -7.23
CA ILE A 180 -1.72 31.99 -6.73
C ILE A 180 -1.14 33.39 -6.86
N VAL A 181 -1.08 34.14 -5.75
CA VAL A 181 -0.31 35.37 -5.69
C VAL A 181 1.13 34.95 -5.47
N VAL A 182 1.87 34.81 -6.58
CA VAL A 182 3.33 34.74 -6.50
C VAL A 182 3.77 36.15 -6.13
N ASP A 183 4.10 36.38 -4.87
CA ASP A 183 4.83 37.59 -4.49
C ASP A 183 6.17 37.53 -5.22
N GLU A 184 6.29 38.28 -6.31
CA GLU A 184 7.58 38.54 -6.95
C GLU A 184 8.48 39.15 -5.88
N VAL A 185 9.49 38.38 -5.45
CA VAL A 185 10.53 38.88 -4.57
C VAL A 185 11.25 39.99 -5.34
N ASP A 186 10.92 41.23 -5.02
CA ASP A 186 11.66 42.40 -5.47
C ASP A 186 13.12 42.22 -5.03
N VAL A 187 13.97 41.85 -5.99
CA VAL A 187 15.42 41.90 -5.82
C VAL A 187 15.79 43.37 -5.71
N VAL A 188 15.82 43.88 -4.48
CA VAL A 188 16.45 45.16 -4.16
C VAL A 188 17.93 45.02 -4.52
N LYS A 189 18.31 45.62 -5.65
CA LYS A 189 19.71 45.82 -6.01
C LYS A 189 20.26 46.93 -5.11
N GLU A 190 21.17 46.56 -4.21
CA GLU A 190 22.18 47.48 -3.67
C GLU A 190 23.35 47.61 -4.65
#